data_AF-A0A9W9YMY2-F1
#
_entry.id   AF-A0A9W9YMY2-F1
#
_cell.length_a   1.000
_cell.length_b   1.000
_cell.length_c   1.000
_cell.angle_alpha   90.00
_cell.angle_beta   90.00
_cell.angle_gamma   90.00
#
_symmetry.space_group_name_H-M   'P 1'
#
loop_
_entity.id
_entity.type
_entity.pdbx_description
1 polymer ?
#
loop_
_entity_poly.entity_id
_entity_poly.type
_entity_poly.pdbx_seq_one_letter_code
_entity_poly.pdbx_strand_id
1 'polypeptide(L)'
;MQITHVGVAESKHFDLAGSAVDDVNAAEKWAEPGSIILSRVAFLNCDQSLFLFEIMTDGVHHRIAGARVEEESSTVTTVHPTGVQLALMSGLLSTGAVLTSTPSVAKRIFAPHVGTVLSRYYPQLKLPRIYGKKSQSEQKEQICKITGNLLKSESFHDPDHRIDISSKLNDQDIEDLRAYVSKPVLSKIDHGQDLEWLSEMRQVSVLFINMVLPLKGNSHSFALQKAFEVIYECARRFRGNLNKVFSFDKGCTFIVIFGLPGDKHEDDPARALKAGHKILDTLHQVMDITNESIGVTTGRAFCGVVGHRDRHEYTVSLFPINNSKEKNTGMQMFRVLRKGLE
;
A
#
# COMPACT_ATOMS: atom_id res chain seq x y z
N MET A 1 11.75 14.61 -2.77
CA MET A 1 11.36 13.19 -2.91
C MET A 1 12.05 12.66 -4.14
N GLN A 2 12.73 11.53 -4.03
CA GLN A 2 13.46 10.88 -5.12
C GLN A 2 12.82 9.54 -5.43
N ILE A 3 12.63 9.24 -6.71
CA ILE A 3 12.13 7.94 -7.18
C ILE A 3 13.30 7.19 -7.78
N THR A 4 13.56 5.99 -7.27
CA THR A 4 14.61 5.11 -7.78
C THR A 4 13.95 3.90 -8.43
N HIS A 5 14.24 3.69 -9.70
CA HIS A 5 13.82 2.50 -10.43
C HIS A 5 14.94 1.47 -10.40
N VAL A 6 14.59 0.21 -10.19
CA VAL A 6 15.51 -0.92 -10.15
C VAL A 6 14.88 -2.10 -10.85
N GLY A 7 15.65 -2.85 -11.64
CA GLY A 7 15.05 -3.99 -12.32
C GLY A 7 15.89 -4.61 -13.41
N VAL A 8 15.33 -5.68 -13.96
CA VAL A 8 15.72 -6.32 -15.22
C VAL A 8 14.56 -6.20 -16.21
N ALA A 9 14.76 -6.65 -17.45
CA ALA A 9 13.74 -6.56 -18.49
C ALA A 9 12.40 -7.20 -18.07
N GLU A 10 12.47 -8.33 -17.36
CA GLU A 10 11.30 -9.13 -16.96
C GLU A 10 10.73 -8.75 -15.59
N SER A 11 11.40 -7.90 -14.82
CA SER A 11 10.91 -7.48 -13.50
C SER A 11 11.52 -6.16 -13.07
N LYS A 12 10.67 -5.16 -12.86
CA LYS A 12 11.03 -3.82 -12.42
C LYS A 12 10.30 -3.49 -11.12
N HIS A 13 10.97 -2.76 -10.27
CA HIS A 13 10.45 -2.20 -9.03
C HIS A 13 10.85 -0.73 -8.97
N PHE A 14 10.11 0.04 -8.20
CA PHE A 14 10.50 1.40 -7.88
C PHE A 14 10.36 1.61 -6.38
N ASP A 15 11.20 2.49 -5.87
CA ASP A 15 11.17 2.87 -4.48
C ASP A 15 11.22 4.40 -4.34
N LEU A 16 10.66 4.88 -3.25
CA LEU A 16 10.53 6.30 -2.95
C LEU A 16 11.41 6.62 -1.75
N ALA A 17 12.36 7.53 -1.93
CA ALA A 17 13.31 7.91 -0.90
C ALA A 17 13.34 9.42 -0.67
N GLY A 18 13.85 9.81 0.50
CA GLY A 18 14.14 11.19 0.87
C GLY A 18 13.48 11.58 2.18
N SER A 19 13.83 12.78 2.66
CA SER A 19 13.49 13.22 4.02
C SER A 19 12.01 13.14 4.36
N ALA A 20 11.10 13.40 3.41
CA ALA A 20 9.67 13.27 3.64
C ALA A 20 9.22 11.82 3.89
N VAL A 21 9.86 10.85 3.21
CA VAL A 21 9.61 9.41 3.42
C VAL A 21 10.21 8.97 4.77
N ASP A 22 11.41 9.44 5.08
CA ASP A 22 12.08 9.16 6.35
C ASP A 22 11.27 9.73 7.53
N ASP A 23 10.78 10.96 7.39
CA ASP A 23 9.95 11.67 8.36
C ASP A 23 8.62 10.96 8.62
N VAL A 24 7.93 10.49 7.57
CA VAL A 24 6.65 9.77 7.76
C VAL A 24 6.87 8.40 8.39
N ASN A 25 7.96 7.71 8.03
CA ASN A 25 8.35 6.45 8.66
C ASN A 25 8.71 6.66 10.14
N ALA A 26 9.39 7.76 10.49
CA ALA A 26 9.67 8.12 11.87
C ALA A 26 8.38 8.44 12.65
N ALA A 27 7.46 9.20 12.06
CA ALA A 27 6.16 9.53 12.67
C ALA A 27 5.27 8.29 12.87
N GLU A 28 5.27 7.35 11.92
CA GLU A 28 4.52 6.08 12.01
C GLU A 28 4.99 5.19 13.17
N LYS A 29 6.27 5.29 13.57
CA LYS A 29 6.78 4.57 14.75
C LYS A 29 6.08 4.99 16.05
N TRP A 30 5.63 6.24 16.13
CA TRP A 30 4.91 6.82 17.27
C TRP A 30 3.38 6.69 17.19
N ALA A 31 2.87 6.27 16.03
CA ALA A 31 1.43 6.20 15.79
C ALA A 31 0.81 4.98 16.48
N GLU A 32 -0.31 5.22 17.15
CA GLU A 32 -1.22 4.24 17.71
C GLU A 32 -2.55 4.23 16.93
N PRO A 33 -3.34 3.15 16.99
CA PRO A 33 -4.66 3.12 16.36
C PRO A 33 -5.53 4.32 16.78
N GLY A 34 -6.00 5.10 15.81
CA GLY A 34 -6.82 6.29 16.04
C GLY A 34 -6.03 7.59 16.25
N SER A 35 -4.70 7.54 16.25
CA SER A 35 -3.84 8.74 16.33
C SER A 35 -3.43 9.24 14.95
N ILE A 36 -3.16 10.54 14.86
CA ILE A 36 -2.49 11.18 13.74
C ILE A 36 -1.24 11.84 14.29
N ILE A 37 -0.08 11.40 13.81
CA ILE A 37 1.22 11.92 14.23
C ILE A 37 1.82 12.72 13.07
N LEU A 38 2.19 13.95 13.35
CA LEU A 38 2.94 14.81 12.42
C LEU A 38 4.42 14.74 12.75
N SER A 39 5.25 14.60 11.71
CA SER A 39 6.66 14.94 11.79
C SER A 39 6.83 16.44 12.04
N ARG A 40 8.00 16.84 12.53
CA ARG A 40 8.32 18.26 12.75
C ARG A 40 8.13 19.11 11.49
N VAL A 41 8.58 18.60 10.34
CA VAL A 41 8.45 19.32 9.06
C VAL A 41 7.00 19.45 8.64
N ALA A 42 6.19 18.38 8.78
CA ALA A 42 4.77 18.44 8.48
C ALA A 42 4.06 19.47 9.37
N PHE A 43 4.32 19.43 10.68
CA PHE A 43 3.74 20.37 11.65
C PHE A 43 4.06 21.84 11.35
N LEU A 44 5.31 22.16 10.99
CA LEU A 44 5.72 23.52 10.65
C LEU A 44 5.10 24.05 9.34
N ASN A 45 4.74 23.16 8.42
CA ASN A 45 4.08 23.54 7.16
C ASN A 45 2.55 23.57 7.24
N CYS A 46 1.98 23.11 8.35
CA CYS A 46 0.55 23.18 8.59
C CYS A 46 0.19 24.47 9.35
N ASP A 47 -0.99 25.03 9.07
CA ASP A 47 -1.52 26.14 9.86
C ASP A 47 -1.96 25.64 11.24
N GLN A 48 -1.11 25.89 12.24
CA GLN A 48 -1.27 25.42 13.62
C GLN A 48 -2.54 25.96 14.29
N SER A 49 -3.16 27.01 13.76
CA SER A 49 -4.43 27.51 14.28
C SER A 49 -5.59 26.55 14.03
N LEU A 50 -5.48 25.69 13.00
CA LEU A 50 -6.54 24.78 12.56
C LEU A 50 -6.61 23.48 13.37
N PHE A 51 -5.70 23.23 14.32
CA PHE A 51 -5.69 21.97 15.07
C PHE A 51 -5.20 22.13 16.51
N LEU A 52 -5.69 21.23 17.36
CA LEU A 52 -5.20 20.99 18.70
C LEU A 52 -4.16 19.88 18.63
N PHE A 53 -3.03 20.07 19.31
CA PHE A 53 -1.93 19.12 19.27
C PHE A 53 -1.21 19.01 20.61
N GLU A 54 -0.55 17.88 20.80
CA GLU A 54 0.30 17.57 21.94
C GLU A 54 1.71 17.25 21.42
N ILE A 55 2.72 17.77 22.10
CA ILE A 55 4.12 17.45 21.79
C ILE A 55 4.43 16.07 22.38
N MET A 56 4.98 15.18 21.57
CA MET A 56 5.37 13.83 22.00
C MET A 56 6.59 13.87 22.92
N THR A 57 6.87 12.76 23.61
CA THR A 57 7.94 12.68 24.62
C THR A 57 9.35 12.90 24.06
N ASP A 58 9.55 12.75 22.75
CA ASP A 58 10.80 13.05 22.07
C ASP A 58 11.01 14.55 21.78
N GLY A 59 9.99 15.39 22.00
CA GLY A 59 10.02 16.82 21.74
C GLY A 59 10.04 17.21 20.25
N VAL A 60 9.88 16.25 19.34
CA VAL A 60 10.00 16.46 17.88
C VAL A 60 8.67 16.19 17.17
N HIS A 61 8.00 15.10 17.52
CA HIS A 61 6.73 14.71 16.89
C HIS A 61 5.54 15.35 17.59
N HIS A 62 4.46 15.58 16.84
CA HIS A 62 3.25 16.20 17.34
C HIS A 62 2.06 15.29 17.10
N ARG A 63 1.31 14.95 18.15
CA ARG A 63 0.05 14.20 18.05
C ARG A 63 -1.10 15.18 17.86
N ILE A 64 -1.94 14.97 16.86
CA ILE A 64 -3.14 15.77 16.67
C ILE A 64 -4.25 15.24 17.57
N ALA A 65 -4.75 16.11 18.46
CA ALA A 65 -5.84 15.83 19.39
C ALA A 65 -7.21 16.16 18.77
N GLY A 66 -7.26 17.08 17.81
CA GLY A 66 -8.49 17.44 17.09
C GLY A 66 -8.24 18.56 16.07
N ALA A 67 -9.18 18.73 15.14
CA ALA A 67 -9.20 19.88 14.23
C ALA A 67 -10.14 20.96 14.77
N ARG A 68 -9.75 22.23 14.63
CA ARG A 68 -10.64 23.37 14.88
C ARG A 68 -11.43 23.63 13.60
N VAL A 69 -12.74 23.77 13.73
CA VAL A 69 -13.61 24.18 12.63
C VAL A 69 -13.93 25.66 12.87
N GLU A 70 -13.57 26.52 11.93
CA GLU A 70 -14.05 27.91 11.96
C GLU A 70 -15.54 27.91 11.62
N GLU A 71 -16.37 28.38 12.53
CA GLU A 71 -17.75 28.73 12.20
C GLU A 71 -17.72 30.05 11.43
N GLU A 72 -18.02 30.01 10.12
CA GLU A 72 -18.37 31.22 9.39
C GLU A 72 -19.59 31.84 10.08
N SER A 73 -19.36 32.97 10.76
CA SER A 73 -20.41 33.75 11.41
C SER A 73 -21.37 34.30 10.36
N SER A 74 -22.42 33.55 10.06
CA SER A 74 -23.64 34.11 9.51
C SER A 74 -24.29 34.96 10.60
N THR A 75 -24.39 36.25 10.32
CA THR A 75 -24.96 37.28 11.20
C THR A 75 -26.41 36.95 11.57
N VAL A 76 -26.67 36.42 12.77
CA VAL A 76 -27.88 36.72 13.55
C VAL A 76 -27.52 36.70 15.05
N THR A 77 -27.66 37.86 15.67
CA THR A 77 -27.59 38.13 17.11
C THR A 77 -28.45 37.18 17.95
N THR A 78 -27.88 36.54 18.98
CA THR A 78 -28.29 36.68 20.40
C THR A 78 -27.28 35.98 21.34
N VAL A 79 -27.14 36.59 22.51
CA VAL A 79 -26.09 36.46 23.54
C VAL A 79 -26.13 35.13 24.30
N HIS A 80 -24.98 34.43 24.44
CA HIS A 80 -24.32 34.01 25.71
C HIS A 80 -23.07 33.13 25.49
N PRO A 81 -22.16 32.98 26.49
CA PRO A 81 -20.71 33.00 26.29
C PRO A 81 -20.05 31.63 26.51
N THR A 82 -18.76 31.53 26.16
CA THR A 82 -17.85 30.43 26.53
C THR A 82 -18.30 29.02 26.14
N GLY A 83 -17.91 28.59 24.95
CA GLY A 83 -18.00 27.20 24.53
C GLY A 83 -16.85 26.84 23.61
N VAL A 84 -15.67 26.57 24.15
CA VAL A 84 -14.63 25.83 23.42
C VAL A 84 -15.18 24.42 23.21
N GLN A 85 -15.75 24.15 22.04
CA GLN A 85 -16.18 22.80 21.66
C GLN A 85 -14.93 22.03 21.22
N LEU A 86 -14.25 21.43 22.19
CA LEU A 86 -13.29 20.36 21.94
C LEU A 86 -14.03 19.22 21.25
N ALA A 87 -13.78 19.03 19.95
CA ALA A 87 -14.08 17.77 19.30
C ALA A 87 -13.13 16.71 19.87
N LEU A 88 -13.44 16.21 21.07
CA LEU A 88 -12.83 15.01 21.59
C LEU A 88 -13.12 13.89 20.59
N MET A 89 -12.07 13.17 20.18
CA MET A 89 -12.15 12.01 19.29
C MET A 89 -13.01 10.85 19.86
N SER A 90 -13.58 11.01 21.05
CA SER A 90 -14.68 10.21 21.56
C SER A 90 -15.97 11.03 21.67
N GLY A 91 -16.69 11.13 20.56
CA GLY A 91 -18.16 11.18 20.52
C GLY A 91 -18.87 12.40 21.13
N LEU A 92 -19.12 13.40 20.29
CA LEU A 92 -20.49 13.85 20.03
C LEU A 92 -20.52 14.52 18.63
N LEU A 93 -20.82 13.73 17.60
CA LEU A 93 -20.95 14.22 16.23
C LEU A 93 -22.27 14.99 16.11
N SER A 94 -22.23 16.32 16.13
CA SER A 94 -23.30 17.10 15.53
C SER A 94 -23.19 16.94 14.01
N THR A 95 -24.29 16.55 13.36
CA THR A 95 -24.34 16.24 11.93
C THR A 95 -23.91 17.41 11.03
N GLY A 96 -23.94 18.64 11.54
CA GLY A 96 -23.52 19.85 10.81
C GLY A 96 -21.99 19.93 10.63
N ALA A 97 -21.20 19.65 11.67
CA ALA A 97 -19.74 19.81 11.63
C ALA A 97 -19.05 18.82 10.68
N VAL A 98 -19.63 17.64 10.50
CA VAL A 98 -19.14 16.62 9.54
C VAL A 98 -19.33 17.07 8.09
N LEU A 99 -20.39 17.83 7.81
CA LEU A 99 -20.78 18.26 6.47
C LEU A 99 -19.89 19.39 5.94
N THR A 100 -19.34 20.25 6.81
CA THR A 100 -18.57 21.44 6.43
C THR A 100 -17.06 21.24 6.47
N SER A 101 -16.54 20.32 7.30
CA SER A 101 -15.08 20.20 7.57
C SER A 101 -14.37 19.04 6.84
N THR A 102 -15.06 18.23 6.04
CA THR A 102 -14.44 17.10 5.33
C THR A 102 -14.18 17.42 3.85
N PRO A 103 -12.92 17.27 3.36
CA PRO A 103 -12.64 17.24 1.93
C PRO A 103 -13.50 16.15 1.27
N SER A 104 -13.87 16.35 0.00
CA SER A 104 -14.76 15.50 -0.80
C SER A 104 -14.36 14.00 -0.82
N VAL A 105 -13.13 13.68 -0.42
CA VAL A 105 -12.57 12.35 -0.28
C VAL A 105 -12.99 11.67 1.03
N ALA A 106 -12.98 12.38 2.17
CA ALA A 106 -13.36 11.83 3.47
C ALA A 106 -14.87 11.53 3.56
N LYS A 107 -15.71 12.35 2.90
CA LYS A 107 -17.17 12.11 2.80
C LYS A 107 -17.52 10.76 2.16
N ARG A 108 -16.66 10.23 1.29
CA ARG A 108 -16.90 8.98 0.55
C ARG A 108 -16.48 7.72 1.30
N ILE A 109 -15.50 7.83 2.20
CA ILE A 109 -15.00 6.69 3.00
C ILE A 109 -15.97 6.38 4.15
N PHE A 110 -16.58 7.41 4.77
CA PHE A 110 -17.47 7.23 5.92
C PHE A 110 -18.96 7.11 5.57
N ALA A 111 -19.38 7.53 4.37
CA ALA A 111 -20.79 7.43 3.93
C ALA A 111 -21.45 6.03 4.09
N PRO A 112 -20.74 4.89 3.88
CA PRO A 112 -21.35 3.57 4.05
C PRO A 112 -21.77 3.26 5.50
N HIS A 113 -21.27 3.99 6.49
CA HIS A 113 -21.53 3.74 7.92
C HIS A 113 -22.52 4.74 8.55
N VAL A 114 -22.96 5.77 7.82
CA VAL A 114 -23.85 6.84 8.33
C VAL A 114 -25.16 6.95 7.52
N GLY A 115 -25.35 6.10 6.50
CA GLY A 115 -26.45 6.18 5.54
C GLY A 115 -27.85 6.16 6.15
N THR A 116 -28.06 5.42 7.24
CA THR A 116 -29.36 5.31 7.93
C THR A 116 -29.75 6.60 8.67
N VAL A 117 -28.77 7.36 9.17
CA VAL A 117 -29.01 8.62 9.89
C VAL A 117 -29.30 9.75 8.91
N LEU A 118 -28.55 9.83 7.81
CA LEU A 118 -28.72 10.87 6.79
C LEU A 118 -30.07 10.78 6.06
N SER A 119 -30.54 9.56 5.77
CA SER A 119 -31.86 9.35 5.14
C SER A 119 -33.03 9.76 6.04
N ARG A 120 -32.85 9.78 7.37
CA ARG A 120 -33.93 10.07 8.33
C ARG A 120 -34.13 11.57 8.56
N TYR A 121 -33.05 12.37 8.52
CA TYR A 121 -33.08 13.80 8.82
C TYR A 121 -33.04 14.70 7.58
N TYR A 122 -32.58 14.20 6.41
CA TYR A 122 -32.50 14.98 5.17
C TYR A 122 -32.99 14.18 3.94
N PRO A 123 -34.32 13.97 3.80
CA PRO A 123 -34.90 13.08 2.78
C PRO A 123 -34.73 13.56 1.32
N GLN A 124 -34.40 14.83 1.12
CA GLN A 124 -34.12 15.44 -0.20
C GLN A 124 -32.73 15.07 -0.77
N LEU A 125 -31.83 14.52 0.03
CA LEU A 125 -30.52 14.04 -0.43
C LEU A 125 -30.65 12.62 -1.01
N LYS A 126 -30.76 12.51 -2.34
CA LYS A 126 -30.71 11.21 -3.04
C LYS A 126 -29.27 10.67 -3.04
N LEU A 127 -28.96 9.77 -2.12
CA LEU A 127 -27.74 8.96 -2.19
C LEU A 127 -27.83 8.01 -3.42
N PRO A 128 -26.76 7.84 -4.22
CA PRO A 128 -26.74 6.89 -5.32
C PRO A 128 -27.05 5.48 -4.80
N ARG A 129 -28.11 4.84 -5.33
CA ARG A 129 -28.44 3.45 -5.04
C ARG A 129 -27.40 2.54 -5.71
N ILE A 130 -26.29 2.30 -5.04
CA ILE A 130 -25.38 1.20 -5.37
C ILE A 130 -26.02 -0.04 -4.73
N TYR A 131 -26.32 -1.06 -5.54
CA TYR A 131 -27.16 -2.25 -5.27
C TYR A 131 -28.65 -2.11 -5.66
N GLY A 132 -28.90 -2.21 -6.97
CA GLY A 132 -30.16 -2.71 -7.51
C GLY A 132 -29.86 -3.67 -8.66
N LYS A 133 -30.19 -4.96 -8.49
CA LYS A 133 -30.13 -5.98 -9.56
C LYS A 133 -30.90 -5.48 -10.79
N LYS A 134 -30.32 -5.55 -11.99
CA LYS A 134 -31.08 -5.47 -13.24
C LYS A 134 -31.26 -6.86 -13.84
N SER A 135 -32.52 -7.14 -14.18
CA SER A 135 -33.02 -8.30 -14.92
C SER A 135 -32.57 -8.27 -16.38
N GLN A 136 -32.52 -9.46 -16.99
CA GLN A 136 -32.12 -9.79 -18.37
C GLN A 136 -32.96 -9.09 -19.46
N SER A 137 -32.29 -8.86 -20.62
CA SER A 137 -32.75 -8.62 -22.02
C SER A 137 -31.97 -7.40 -22.58
N GLU A 138 -31.15 -7.41 -23.63
CA GLU A 138 -31.15 -8.16 -24.89
C GLU A 138 -29.74 -8.13 -25.54
N GLN A 139 -29.42 -9.20 -26.26
CA GLN A 139 -28.25 -9.38 -27.12
C GLN A 139 -28.43 -8.66 -28.47
N LYS A 140 -27.30 -8.15 -29.00
CA LYS A 140 -26.85 -7.95 -30.41
C LYS A 140 -26.16 -6.59 -30.48
N GLU A 141 -24.88 -6.44 -30.82
CA GLU A 141 -24.13 -7.08 -31.90
C GLU A 141 -22.68 -7.38 -31.47
N GLN A 142 -22.36 -8.68 -31.44
CA GLN A 142 -21.02 -9.18 -31.70
C GLN A 142 -20.71 -8.97 -33.18
N ILE A 143 -19.48 -8.53 -33.46
CA ILE A 143 -18.59 -8.89 -34.57
C ILE A 143 -17.72 -7.66 -34.88
N CYS A 144 -16.82 -7.30 -33.96
CA CYS A 144 -15.41 -7.01 -34.29
C CYS A 144 -14.53 -6.66 -33.06
N LYS A 145 -13.68 -7.63 -32.69
CA LYS A 145 -12.21 -7.49 -32.48
C LYS A 145 -11.74 -6.82 -31.17
N ILE A 146 -12.01 -7.40 -30.01
CA ILE A 146 -11.22 -8.44 -29.28
C ILE A 146 -10.03 -7.94 -28.44
N THR A 147 -9.54 -6.69 -28.56
CA THR A 147 -8.47 -6.23 -27.62
C THR A 147 -8.75 -4.88 -26.94
N GLY A 148 -9.71 -4.10 -27.43
CA GLY A 148 -9.98 -2.75 -26.90
C GLY A 148 -11.11 -2.62 -25.87
N ASN A 149 -11.83 -3.70 -25.51
CA ASN A 149 -13.12 -3.61 -24.82
C ASN A 149 -13.18 -4.18 -23.40
N LEU A 150 -12.10 -4.71 -22.81
CA LEU A 150 -12.20 -5.26 -21.45
C LEU A 150 -12.27 -4.19 -20.32
N LEU A 151 -12.16 -2.90 -20.65
CA LEU A 151 -12.10 -1.82 -19.64
C LEU A 151 -13.11 -0.67 -19.83
N LYS A 152 -14.09 -0.79 -20.74
CA LYS A 152 -15.12 0.25 -20.87
C LYS A 152 -16.30 0.01 -19.93
N SER A 153 -16.13 0.42 -18.68
CA SER A 153 -17.24 0.66 -17.75
C SER A 153 -17.79 2.07 -18.01
N GLU A 154 -18.90 2.19 -18.74
CA GLU A 154 -19.60 3.47 -18.90
C GLU A 154 -20.20 3.92 -17.56
N SER A 155 -19.76 5.09 -17.09
CA SER A 155 -20.19 5.82 -15.89
C SER A 155 -19.72 5.27 -14.53
N PHE A 156 -18.49 5.59 -14.15
CA PHE A 156 -18.13 5.80 -12.76
C PHE A 156 -17.30 7.08 -12.65
N HIS A 157 -17.69 7.97 -11.74
CA HIS A 157 -16.95 9.20 -11.46
C HIS A 157 -15.57 8.82 -10.92
N ASP A 158 -14.53 8.88 -11.76
CA ASP A 158 -13.14 8.67 -11.34
C ASP A 158 -12.58 9.99 -10.80
N PRO A 159 -12.43 10.14 -9.47
CA PRO A 159 -12.04 11.41 -8.85
C PRO A 159 -10.65 11.89 -9.27
N ASP A 160 -9.79 11.01 -9.80
CA ASP A 160 -8.40 11.32 -10.14
C ASP A 160 -8.07 11.03 -11.62
N HIS A 161 -9.07 10.77 -12.48
CA HIS A 161 -8.86 10.46 -13.91
C HIS A 161 -7.87 9.29 -14.16
N ARG A 162 -7.81 8.31 -13.26
CA ARG A 162 -6.91 7.15 -13.31
C ARG A 162 -7.17 6.27 -14.53
N ILE A 163 -8.44 6.09 -14.89
CA ILE A 163 -8.87 5.30 -16.06
C ILE A 163 -8.53 6.05 -17.36
N ASP A 164 -8.46 7.39 -17.33
CA ASP A 164 -8.12 8.17 -18.52
C ASP A 164 -6.65 7.98 -18.92
N ILE A 165 -5.77 7.61 -17.99
CA ILE A 165 -4.34 7.37 -18.25
C ILE A 165 -4.17 6.18 -19.20
N SER A 166 -4.96 5.10 -19.06
CA SER A 166 -4.79 3.92 -19.90
C SER A 166 -5.03 4.21 -21.38
N SER A 167 -5.88 5.21 -21.69
CA SER A 167 -6.13 5.64 -23.06
C SER A 167 -4.96 6.38 -23.71
N LYS A 168 -3.97 6.81 -22.91
CA LYS A 168 -2.80 7.58 -23.35
C LYS A 168 -1.53 6.73 -23.49
N LEU A 169 -1.57 5.46 -23.09
CA LEU A 169 -0.43 4.55 -23.15
C LEU A 169 -0.36 3.90 -24.53
N ASN A 170 0.86 3.82 -25.08
CA ASN A 170 1.11 3.02 -26.27
C ASN A 170 1.47 1.56 -25.90
N ASP A 171 1.56 0.67 -26.90
CA ASP A 171 1.85 -0.76 -26.67
C ASP A 171 3.21 -0.99 -25.99
N GLN A 172 4.20 -0.15 -26.29
CA GLN A 172 5.53 -0.22 -25.67
C GLN A 172 5.47 0.17 -24.18
N ASP A 173 4.71 1.22 -23.83
CA ASP A 173 4.51 1.64 -22.45
C ASP A 173 3.80 0.53 -21.66
N ILE A 174 2.81 -0.13 -22.26
CA ILE A 174 2.10 -1.26 -21.65
C ILE A 174 3.07 -2.41 -21.39
N GLU A 175 3.92 -2.76 -22.36
CA GLU A 175 4.92 -3.82 -22.18
C GLU A 175 5.94 -3.48 -21.10
N ASP A 176 6.38 -2.22 -21.03
CA ASP A 176 7.29 -1.74 -19.99
C ASP A 176 6.64 -1.76 -18.58
N LEU A 177 5.34 -1.49 -18.49
CA LEU A 177 4.57 -1.54 -17.25
C LEU A 177 4.33 -2.98 -16.78
N ARG A 178 4.23 -3.95 -17.69
CA ARG A 178 4.07 -5.38 -17.34
C ARG A 178 5.21 -5.88 -16.47
N ALA A 179 6.43 -5.35 -16.62
CA ALA A 179 7.56 -5.71 -15.77
C ALA A 179 7.37 -5.33 -14.28
N TYR A 180 6.46 -4.40 -13.95
CA TYR A 180 6.11 -4.06 -12.55
C TYR A 180 5.00 -4.94 -11.98
N VAL A 181 4.42 -5.84 -12.78
CA VAL A 181 3.33 -6.72 -12.37
C VAL A 181 3.88 -8.10 -12.04
N SER A 182 3.47 -8.67 -10.91
CA SER A 182 3.95 -9.99 -10.50
C SER A 182 3.58 -11.08 -11.51
N LYS A 183 4.47 -12.06 -11.71
CA LYS A 183 4.27 -13.17 -12.66
C LYS A 183 2.95 -13.94 -12.51
N PRO A 184 2.46 -14.25 -11.30
CA PRO A 184 1.15 -14.90 -11.15
C PRO A 184 0.00 -14.08 -11.73
N VAL A 185 0.05 -12.76 -11.59
CA VAL A 185 -0.96 -11.84 -12.14
C VAL A 185 -0.86 -11.78 -13.66
N LEU A 186 0.35 -11.57 -14.19
CA LEU A 186 0.58 -11.55 -15.64
C LEU A 186 0.09 -12.83 -16.30
N SER A 187 0.40 -13.99 -15.72
CA SER A 187 -0.05 -15.28 -16.23
C SER A 187 -1.58 -15.33 -16.36
N LYS A 188 -2.33 -14.81 -15.39
CA LYS A 188 -3.81 -14.78 -15.47
C LYS A 188 -4.31 -13.81 -16.53
N ILE A 189 -3.73 -12.61 -16.60
CA ILE A 189 -4.05 -11.60 -17.61
C ILE A 189 -3.86 -12.18 -19.02
N ASP A 190 -2.73 -12.84 -19.26
CA ASP A 190 -2.37 -13.39 -20.57
C ASP A 190 -3.29 -14.53 -21.00
N HIS A 191 -3.86 -15.27 -20.05
CA HIS A 191 -4.86 -16.31 -20.31
C HIS A 191 -6.31 -15.80 -20.29
N GLY A 192 -6.53 -14.49 -20.16
CA GLY A 192 -7.87 -13.89 -20.08
C GLY A 192 -8.70 -14.37 -18.88
N GLN A 193 -8.03 -14.78 -17.80
CA GLN A 193 -8.69 -15.27 -16.58
C GLN A 193 -8.98 -14.11 -15.63
N ASP A 194 -10.09 -14.21 -14.91
CA ASP A 194 -10.46 -13.19 -13.92
C ASP A 194 -9.44 -13.15 -12.75
N LEU A 195 -9.09 -11.95 -12.30
CA LEU A 195 -8.16 -11.74 -11.20
C LEU A 195 -8.75 -12.17 -9.85
N GLU A 196 -10.07 -12.32 -9.75
CA GLU A 196 -10.73 -12.86 -8.54
C GLU A 196 -10.19 -14.25 -8.17
N TRP A 197 -9.78 -15.06 -9.17
CA TRP A 197 -9.21 -16.40 -8.97
C TRP A 197 -7.75 -16.40 -8.51
N LEU A 198 -7.13 -15.24 -8.29
CA LEU A 198 -5.79 -15.16 -7.70
C LEU A 198 -5.79 -15.27 -6.17
N SER A 199 -6.96 -15.11 -5.55
CA SER A 199 -7.11 -15.06 -4.10
C SER A 199 -7.23 -16.47 -3.54
N GLU A 200 -6.14 -16.99 -2.96
CA GLU A 200 -6.12 -18.29 -2.32
C GLU A 200 -5.27 -18.33 -1.05
N MET A 201 -5.64 -19.26 -0.17
CA MET A 201 -4.87 -19.60 1.02
C MET A 201 -3.95 -20.78 0.72
N ARG A 202 -2.65 -20.61 0.89
CA ARG A 202 -1.69 -21.68 0.57
C ARG A 202 -0.44 -21.63 1.42
N GLN A 203 0.28 -22.75 1.44
CA GLN A 203 1.58 -22.81 2.10
C GLN A 203 2.67 -22.27 1.16
N VAL A 204 3.41 -21.28 1.65
CA VAL A 204 4.52 -20.62 0.95
C VAL A 204 5.78 -20.67 1.81
N SER A 205 6.94 -20.58 1.17
CA SER A 205 8.21 -20.30 1.85
C SER A 205 8.71 -18.92 1.43
N VAL A 206 9.10 -18.10 2.39
CA VAL A 206 9.45 -16.68 2.16
C VAL A 206 10.87 -16.44 2.65
N LEU A 207 11.65 -15.77 1.80
CA LEU A 207 12.93 -15.17 2.16
C LEU A 207 12.73 -13.67 2.41
N PHE A 208 13.13 -13.23 3.59
CA PHE A 208 13.31 -11.82 3.93
C PHE A 208 14.80 -11.52 3.90
N ILE A 209 15.24 -10.79 2.87
CA ILE A 209 16.65 -10.48 2.66
C ILE A 209 16.85 -9.01 3.01
N ASN A 210 17.64 -8.73 4.03
CA ASN A 210 18.01 -7.38 4.43
C ASN A 210 19.49 -7.14 4.17
N MET A 211 19.83 -5.92 3.79
CA MET A 211 21.22 -5.49 3.62
C MET A 211 21.33 -3.99 3.83
N VAL A 212 22.55 -3.56 4.12
CA VAL A 212 22.95 -2.15 4.18
C VAL A 212 23.57 -1.76 2.85
N LEU A 213 23.12 -0.64 2.30
CA LEU A 213 23.61 -0.06 1.06
C LEU A 213 24.38 1.25 1.34
N PRO A 214 25.24 1.72 0.42
CA PRO A 214 25.90 3.00 0.56
C PRO A 214 24.88 4.12 0.75
N LEU A 215 25.20 5.10 1.60
CA LEU A 215 24.20 6.04 2.13
C LEU A 215 23.54 6.91 1.05
N LYS A 216 24.28 7.46 0.06
CA LYS A 216 23.71 8.32 -1.01
C LYS A 216 24.59 8.34 -2.27
N GLY A 217 23.97 8.71 -3.39
CA GLY A 217 24.64 8.97 -4.67
C GLY A 217 24.61 7.80 -5.66
N ASN A 218 25.38 7.90 -6.74
CA ASN A 218 25.41 6.89 -7.81
C ASN A 218 25.79 5.49 -7.29
N SER A 219 26.63 5.41 -6.26
CA SER A 219 27.02 4.14 -5.62
C SER A 219 25.83 3.41 -4.98
N HIS A 220 24.85 4.13 -4.42
CA HIS A 220 23.66 3.51 -3.84
C HIS A 220 22.81 2.84 -4.94
N SER A 221 22.50 3.56 -6.01
CA SER A 221 21.71 3.04 -7.12
C SER A 221 22.41 1.87 -7.82
N PHE A 222 23.74 1.94 -7.98
CA PHE A 222 24.53 0.85 -8.52
C PHE A 222 24.51 -0.39 -7.62
N ALA A 223 24.72 -0.23 -6.31
CA ALA A 223 24.66 -1.32 -5.35
C ALA A 223 23.25 -1.95 -5.29
N LEU A 224 22.19 -1.14 -5.29
CA LEU A 224 20.81 -1.61 -5.32
C LEU A 224 20.50 -2.40 -6.60
N GLN A 225 20.93 -1.91 -7.76
CA GLN A 225 20.77 -2.59 -9.05
C GLN A 225 21.55 -3.92 -9.07
N LYS A 226 22.77 -3.94 -8.55
CA LYS A 226 23.58 -5.17 -8.44
C LYS A 226 22.94 -6.19 -7.49
N ALA A 227 22.45 -5.74 -6.33
CA ALA A 227 21.71 -6.58 -5.41
C ALA A 227 20.46 -7.18 -6.08
N PHE A 228 19.71 -6.35 -6.82
CA PHE A 228 18.52 -6.79 -7.55
C PHE A 228 18.86 -7.88 -8.57
N GLU A 229 19.88 -7.68 -9.40
CA GLU A 229 20.32 -8.65 -10.42
C GLU A 229 20.68 -10.00 -9.76
N VAL A 230 21.46 -9.97 -8.68
CA VAL A 230 21.88 -11.18 -7.95
C VAL A 230 20.68 -11.90 -7.34
N ILE A 231 19.83 -11.17 -6.62
CA ILE A 231 18.66 -11.74 -5.92
C ILE A 231 17.66 -12.27 -6.94
N TYR A 232 17.35 -11.51 -7.98
CA TYR A 232 16.40 -11.91 -9.02
C TYR A 232 16.86 -13.16 -9.74
N GLU A 233 18.12 -13.23 -10.17
CA GLU A 233 18.62 -14.38 -10.93
C GLU A 233 18.69 -15.64 -10.05
N CYS A 234 19.14 -15.52 -8.81
CA CYS A 234 19.14 -16.64 -7.88
C CYS A 234 17.72 -17.12 -7.58
N ALA A 235 16.80 -16.21 -7.24
CA ALA A 235 15.40 -16.54 -6.99
C ALA A 235 14.79 -17.26 -8.20
N ARG A 236 14.95 -16.70 -9.40
CA ARG A 236 14.45 -17.27 -10.66
C ARG A 236 14.97 -18.68 -10.89
N ARG A 237 16.27 -18.92 -10.70
CA ARG A 237 16.90 -20.24 -10.87
C ARG A 237 16.30 -21.31 -9.96
N PHE A 238 15.88 -20.93 -8.75
CA PHE A 238 15.26 -21.84 -7.79
C PHE A 238 13.72 -21.82 -7.82
N ARG A 239 13.09 -21.16 -8.80
CA ARG A 239 11.62 -21.02 -8.92
C ARG A 239 10.98 -20.18 -7.81
N GLY A 240 11.75 -19.23 -7.27
CA GLY A 240 11.27 -18.17 -6.40
C GLY A 240 10.81 -16.95 -7.20
N ASN A 241 9.87 -16.21 -6.63
CA ASN A 241 9.33 -14.98 -7.20
C ASN A 241 9.70 -13.81 -6.31
N LEU A 242 10.43 -12.82 -6.85
CA LEU A 242 10.63 -11.55 -6.17
C LEU A 242 9.29 -10.80 -6.13
N ASN A 243 8.82 -10.48 -4.93
CA ASN A 243 7.49 -9.90 -4.72
C ASN A 243 7.53 -8.43 -4.32
N LYS A 244 8.48 -8.04 -3.47
CA LYS A 244 8.62 -6.67 -2.97
C LYS A 244 10.08 -6.28 -2.77
N VAL A 245 10.34 -4.99 -2.96
CA VAL A 245 11.58 -4.31 -2.62
C VAL A 245 11.21 -3.07 -1.83
N PHE A 246 11.85 -2.85 -0.69
CA PHE A 246 11.69 -1.66 0.13
C PHE A 246 13.06 -1.12 0.47
N SER A 247 13.31 0.17 0.28
CA SER A 247 14.49 0.79 0.88
C SER A 247 14.11 1.59 2.11
N PHE A 248 15.10 1.80 2.95
CA PHE A 248 15.04 2.59 4.16
C PHE A 248 16.39 3.26 4.40
N ASP A 249 16.48 4.13 5.41
CA ASP A 249 17.58 5.08 5.64
C ASP A 249 18.99 4.58 5.26
N LYS A 250 19.35 3.35 5.67
CA LYS A 250 20.68 2.77 5.42
C LYS A 250 20.65 1.45 4.64
N GLY A 251 19.50 0.97 4.22
CA GLY A 251 19.42 -0.40 3.72
C GLY A 251 18.21 -0.67 2.86
N CYS A 252 18.10 -1.91 2.42
CA CYS A 252 16.96 -2.38 1.66
C CYS A 252 16.56 -3.79 2.07
N THR A 253 15.29 -4.09 1.85
CA THR A 253 14.66 -5.37 2.10
C THR A 253 14.07 -5.90 0.80
N PHE A 254 14.45 -7.13 0.44
CA PHE A 254 13.85 -7.89 -0.65
C PHE A 254 13.01 -9.02 -0.07
N ILE A 255 11.85 -9.26 -0.68
CA ILE A 255 10.98 -10.40 -0.36
C ILE A 255 10.89 -11.32 -1.55
N VAL A 256 11.40 -12.54 -1.38
CA VAL A 256 11.28 -13.62 -2.37
C VAL A 256 10.34 -14.69 -1.82
N ILE A 257 9.39 -15.12 -2.64
CA ILE A 257 8.35 -16.07 -2.25
C ILE A 257 8.41 -17.30 -3.16
N PHE A 258 8.42 -18.47 -2.52
CA PHE A 258 8.38 -19.78 -3.15
C PHE A 258 6.99 -20.39 -2.94
N GLY A 259 6.53 -21.07 -3.98
CA GLY A 259 5.21 -21.69 -3.98
C GLY A 259 4.09 -20.68 -4.12
N LEU A 260 4.17 -19.73 -5.06
CA LEU A 260 3.04 -18.89 -5.47
C LEU A 260 2.06 -19.66 -6.39
N PRO A 261 0.84 -19.14 -6.65
CA PRO A 261 -0.09 -19.74 -7.60
C PRO A 261 0.58 -20.00 -8.96
N GLY A 262 0.43 -21.24 -9.46
CA GLY A 262 1.06 -21.69 -10.71
C GLY A 262 2.52 -22.16 -10.62
N ASP A 263 3.20 -21.97 -9.49
CA ASP A 263 4.62 -22.38 -9.31
C ASP A 263 4.85 -23.02 -7.93
N LYS A 264 3.97 -23.96 -7.55
CA LYS A 264 4.11 -24.77 -6.33
C LYS A 264 5.06 -25.94 -6.56
N HIS A 265 5.95 -26.19 -5.60
CA HIS A 265 6.74 -27.41 -5.54
C HIS A 265 6.67 -28.03 -4.15
N GLU A 266 6.84 -29.35 -4.05
CA GLU A 266 6.90 -30.04 -2.76
C GLU A 266 8.14 -29.61 -1.96
N ASP A 267 9.25 -29.38 -2.65
CA ASP A 267 10.53 -29.01 -2.08
C ASP A 267 10.74 -27.48 -1.97
N ASP A 268 9.67 -26.67 -2.00
CA ASP A 268 9.74 -25.20 -1.85
C ASP A 268 10.58 -24.74 -0.63
N PRO A 269 10.48 -25.34 0.56
CA PRO A 269 11.32 -24.95 1.69
C PRO A 269 12.82 -25.19 1.44
N ALA A 270 13.15 -26.31 0.79
CA ALA A 270 14.53 -26.64 0.45
C ALA A 270 15.07 -25.73 -0.67
N ARG A 271 14.24 -25.39 -1.66
CA ARG A 271 14.57 -24.41 -2.71
C ARG A 271 14.81 -23.03 -2.13
N ALA A 272 13.95 -22.58 -1.22
CA ALA A 272 14.11 -21.31 -0.53
C ALA A 272 15.45 -21.26 0.23
N LEU A 273 15.79 -22.31 0.98
CA LEU A 273 17.05 -22.38 1.70
C LEU A 273 18.28 -22.35 0.77
N LYS A 274 18.25 -23.13 -0.32
CA LYS A 274 19.32 -23.15 -1.33
C LYS A 274 19.48 -21.80 -2.03
N ALA A 275 18.37 -21.15 -2.35
CA ALA A 275 18.36 -19.82 -2.93
C ALA A 275 18.93 -18.79 -1.96
N GLY A 276 18.47 -18.79 -0.70
CA GLY A 276 18.96 -17.88 0.34
C GLY A 276 20.46 -18.02 0.55
N HIS A 277 20.97 -19.25 0.70
CA HIS A 277 22.41 -19.47 0.85
C HIS A 277 23.20 -18.94 -0.36
N LYS A 278 22.76 -19.26 -1.60
CA LYS A 278 23.44 -18.79 -2.80
C LYS A 278 23.40 -17.27 -2.96
N ILE A 279 22.28 -16.64 -2.58
CA ILE A 279 22.12 -15.19 -2.55
C ILE A 279 23.12 -14.58 -1.57
N LEU A 280 23.18 -15.08 -0.34
CA LEU A 280 24.10 -14.59 0.69
C LEU A 280 25.56 -14.66 0.22
N ASP A 281 26.00 -15.82 -0.28
CA ASP A 281 27.36 -16.02 -0.77
C ASP A 281 27.74 -15.06 -1.91
N THR A 282 26.78 -14.75 -2.79
CA THR A 282 27.02 -13.91 -3.96
C THR A 282 26.98 -12.43 -3.59
N LEU A 283 26.08 -12.01 -2.70
CA LEU A 283 26.01 -10.64 -2.21
C LEU A 283 27.24 -10.27 -1.40
N HIS A 284 27.76 -11.20 -0.59
CA HIS A 284 28.97 -10.98 0.21
C HIS A 284 30.21 -10.64 -0.62
N GLN A 285 30.21 -10.98 -1.92
CA GLN A 285 31.28 -10.65 -2.86
C GLN A 285 31.16 -9.24 -3.45
N VAL A 286 30.06 -8.53 -3.19
CA VAL A 286 29.80 -7.19 -3.69
C VAL A 286 30.27 -6.17 -2.64
N MET A 287 31.41 -5.52 -2.88
CA MET A 287 32.07 -4.66 -1.88
C MET A 287 31.21 -3.53 -1.30
N ASP A 288 30.25 -3.01 -2.07
CA ASP A 288 29.38 -1.91 -1.64
C ASP A 288 28.19 -2.34 -0.77
N ILE A 289 27.93 -3.66 -0.67
CA ILE A 289 26.85 -4.23 0.11
C ILE A 289 27.43 -4.75 1.42
N THR A 290 26.77 -4.47 2.54
CA THR A 290 27.23 -4.89 3.87
C THR A 290 26.05 -5.35 4.74
N ASN A 291 26.35 -6.05 5.84
CA ASN A 291 25.36 -6.51 6.82
C ASN A 291 24.18 -7.28 6.21
N GLU A 292 24.48 -8.18 5.29
CA GLU A 292 23.47 -9.02 4.66
C GLU A 292 22.94 -10.05 5.67
N SER A 293 21.61 -10.14 5.76
CA SER A 293 20.93 -11.11 6.59
C SER A 293 19.71 -11.66 5.86
N ILE A 294 19.47 -12.97 6.03
CA ILE A 294 18.36 -13.65 5.37
C ILE A 294 17.56 -14.41 6.42
N GLY A 295 16.31 -13.99 6.62
CA GLY A 295 15.32 -14.75 7.36
C GLY A 295 14.53 -15.67 6.42
N VAL A 296 14.32 -16.93 6.83
CA VAL A 296 13.51 -17.88 6.08
C VAL A 296 12.33 -18.32 6.95
N THR A 297 11.14 -18.31 6.39
CA THR A 297 9.94 -18.83 7.07
C THR A 297 9.05 -19.58 6.09
N THR A 298 8.36 -20.62 6.59
CA THR A 298 7.36 -21.36 5.83
C THR A 298 6.06 -21.35 6.62
N GLY A 299 4.96 -20.99 5.96
CA GLY A 299 3.68 -20.85 6.63
C GLY A 299 2.52 -20.75 5.66
N ARG A 300 1.31 -20.77 6.21
CA ARG A 300 0.11 -20.43 5.44
C ARG A 300 0.10 -18.94 5.16
N ALA A 301 -0.17 -18.56 3.92
CA ALA A 301 -0.34 -17.19 3.50
C ALA A 301 -1.63 -17.03 2.69
N PHE A 302 -2.27 -15.88 2.86
CA PHE A 302 -3.19 -15.36 1.87
C PHE A 302 -2.36 -14.82 0.71
N CYS A 303 -2.65 -15.26 -0.50
CA CYS A 303 -2.04 -14.76 -1.73
C CYS A 303 -3.18 -14.25 -2.59
N GLY A 304 -3.22 -12.96 -2.96
CA GLY A 304 -4.34 -12.43 -3.71
C GLY A 304 -4.24 -10.94 -4.01
N VAL A 305 -5.19 -10.43 -4.78
CA VAL A 305 -5.27 -9.01 -5.14
C VAL A 305 -5.98 -8.23 -4.03
N VAL A 306 -5.34 -7.19 -3.50
CA VAL A 306 -5.87 -6.37 -2.39
C VAL A 306 -5.92 -4.90 -2.81
N GLY A 307 -7.07 -4.26 -2.60
CA GLY A 307 -7.26 -2.83 -2.83
C GLY A 307 -8.58 -2.50 -3.52
N HIS A 308 -8.69 -1.27 -4.02
CA HIS A 308 -9.84 -0.84 -4.81
C HIS A 308 -9.77 -1.41 -6.23
N ARG A 309 -10.91 -1.55 -6.91
CA ARG A 309 -10.97 -2.05 -8.30
C ARG A 309 -10.00 -1.32 -9.24
N ASP A 310 -9.91 -0.01 -9.08
CA ASP A 310 -9.07 0.87 -9.93
C ASP A 310 -7.65 1.09 -9.35
N ARG A 311 -7.34 0.52 -8.16
CA ARG A 311 -6.02 0.56 -7.53
C ARG A 311 -5.89 -0.57 -6.52
N HIS A 312 -5.37 -1.69 -6.98
CA HIS A 312 -5.06 -2.85 -6.17
C HIS A 312 -3.67 -3.40 -6.48
N GLU A 313 -3.18 -4.26 -5.61
CA GLU A 313 -1.89 -4.89 -5.76
C GLU A 313 -1.93 -6.35 -5.31
N TYR A 314 -1.17 -7.20 -5.98
CA TYR A 314 -0.99 -8.58 -5.56
C TYR A 314 -0.17 -8.64 -4.28
N THR A 315 -0.81 -9.10 -3.21
CA THR A 315 -0.27 -9.10 -1.86
C THR A 315 -0.21 -10.52 -1.33
N VAL A 316 0.91 -10.84 -0.68
CA VAL A 316 1.07 -12.08 0.08
C VAL A 316 1.18 -11.74 1.55
N SER A 317 0.28 -12.28 2.37
CA SER A 317 0.24 -12.06 3.82
C SER A 317 0.35 -13.39 4.55
N LEU A 318 1.46 -13.59 5.24
CA LEU A 318 1.66 -14.75 6.12
C LEU A 318 0.73 -14.68 7.33
N PHE A 319 0.21 -15.83 7.74
CA PHE A 319 -0.53 -15.97 8.99
C PHE A 319 0.43 -16.35 10.12
N PRO A 320 0.32 -15.69 11.28
CA PRO A 320 1.11 -16.06 12.45
C PRO A 320 0.76 -17.49 12.88
N ILE A 321 1.79 -18.25 13.26
CA ILE A 321 1.65 -19.68 13.63
C ILE A 321 1.20 -19.81 15.11
N ASN A 322 1.15 -18.71 15.89
CA ASN A 322 0.74 -18.71 17.30
C ASN A 322 -0.38 -17.71 17.60
N ASN A 323 -1.24 -18.05 18.58
CA ASN A 323 -2.29 -17.20 19.20
C ASN A 323 -1.73 -15.95 19.94
N SER A 324 -0.60 -15.40 19.51
CA SER A 324 -0.13 -14.10 19.98
C SER A 324 -0.99 -13.03 19.34
N LYS A 325 -1.76 -12.30 20.16
CA LYS A 325 -2.62 -11.16 19.81
C LYS A 325 -1.82 -9.94 19.29
N GLU A 326 -0.81 -10.14 18.45
CA GLU A 326 -0.20 -9.05 17.71
C GLU A 326 -0.98 -8.85 16.41
N LYS A 327 -1.62 -7.68 16.35
CA LYS A 327 -2.62 -7.32 15.36
C LYS A 327 -2.05 -7.40 13.95
N ASN A 328 -2.90 -7.83 13.03
CA ASN A 328 -2.67 -7.93 11.60
C ASN A 328 -2.47 -6.55 10.98
N THR A 329 -1.28 -6.32 10.44
CA THR A 329 -1.08 -5.68 9.13
C THR A 329 0.16 -6.34 8.53
N GLY A 330 0.20 -6.57 7.21
CA GLY A 330 1.39 -7.13 6.54
C GLY A 330 2.69 -6.39 6.91
N MET A 331 2.60 -5.09 7.23
CA MET A 331 3.65 -4.21 7.77
C MET A 331 4.20 -4.61 9.15
N GLN A 332 3.48 -5.37 9.96
CA GLN A 332 3.87 -5.68 11.34
C GLN A 332 4.85 -6.87 11.41
N MET A 333 4.78 -7.82 10.48
CA MET A 333 5.87 -8.81 10.28
C MET A 333 7.19 -8.11 9.91
N PHE A 334 7.14 -7.05 9.11
CA PHE A 334 8.34 -6.22 8.85
C PHE A 334 8.83 -5.53 10.14
N ARG A 335 7.92 -5.06 11.00
CA ARG A 335 8.25 -4.36 12.25
C ARG A 335 8.91 -5.30 13.28
N VAL A 336 8.47 -6.55 13.37
CA VAL A 336 9.07 -7.58 14.25
C VAL A 336 10.45 -8.00 13.76
N LEU A 337 10.63 -8.23 12.46
CA LEU A 337 11.93 -8.60 11.89
C LEU A 337 12.94 -7.43 11.93
N ARG A 338 12.48 -6.19 11.76
CA ARG A 338 13.33 -4.99 11.85
C ARG A 338 13.79 -4.71 13.28
N LYS A 339 12.95 -4.95 14.30
CA LYS A 339 13.34 -4.82 15.72
C LYS A 339 14.33 -5.87 16.20
N GLY A 340 14.46 -7.01 15.50
CA GLY A 340 15.45 -8.04 15.84
C GLY A 340 16.86 -7.76 15.31
N LEU A 341 17.03 -6.70 14.51
CA LEU A 341 18.28 -6.36 13.80
C LEU A 341 18.82 -4.95 14.16
N GLU A 342 18.13 -4.19 15.00
CA GLU A 342 18.63 -2.95 15.67
C GLU A 342 19.24 -3.30 17.03
#